data_AF-A0A9P5TPC3-F1
#
_entry.id   AF-A0A9P5TPC3-F1
#
_cell.length_a   1.000
_cell.length_b   1.000
_cell.length_c   1.000
_cell.angle_alpha   90.00
_cell.angle_beta   90.00
_cell.angle_gamma   90.00
#
_symmetry.space_group_name_H-M   'P 1'
#
loop_
_entity.id
_entity.type
_entity.pdbx_description
1 polymer ?
#
loop_
_entity_poly.entity_id
_entity_poly.type
_entity_poly.pdbx_seq_one_letter_code
_entity_poly.pdbx_strand_id
1 'polypeptide(L)'
;MASSEQVEFNAPHAPHPNAVEAFNQILHTIKAEIVKSRHHWDKHEPRMYERAAGLSDQELTNFVIENDLVEVRSAPTSYGTIILGKLRIPAVKDEEGEGFIHVRIHDPPNRGAQDVLFHSLFTEEIRKDEETPPTGYRAIQIRDKPLEFFNE
;
A
#
# COMPACT_ATOMS: atom_id res chain seq x y z
N MET A 1 -17.59 4.90 -5.95
CA MET A 1 -17.11 5.96 -5.05
C MET A 1 -17.62 5.61 -3.66
N ALA A 2 -16.77 5.06 -2.80
CA ALA A 2 -17.11 4.88 -1.40
C ALA A 2 -16.77 6.20 -0.70
N SER A 3 -17.80 6.92 -0.27
CA SER A 3 -17.64 8.04 0.66
C SER A 3 -16.93 7.57 1.92
N SER A 4 -16.27 8.48 2.63
CA SER A 4 -15.71 8.29 3.96
C SER A 4 -16.82 8.00 4.99
N GLU A 5 -17.53 6.88 4.83
CA GLU A 5 -18.11 6.17 5.96
C GLU A 5 -16.99 6.10 7.00
N GLN A 6 -17.32 6.45 8.25
CA GLN A 6 -16.39 6.43 9.37
C GLN A 6 -15.99 4.98 9.63
N VAL A 7 -15.12 4.47 8.77
CA VAL A 7 -14.58 3.13 8.82
C VAL A 7 -13.56 3.19 9.96
N GLU A 8 -14.00 2.75 11.14
CA GLU A 8 -13.16 2.70 12.33
C GLU A 8 -12.14 1.57 12.18
N PHE A 9 -10.92 1.95 11.80
CA PHE A 9 -9.79 1.03 11.76
C PHE A 9 -9.33 0.69 13.16
N ASN A 10 -9.03 -0.59 13.38
CA ASN A 10 -8.33 -1.03 14.57
C ASN A 10 -6.94 -0.36 14.69
N ALA A 11 -6.33 -0.49 15.87
CA ALA A 11 -4.96 -0.04 16.08
C ALA A 11 -3.99 -0.80 15.14
N PRO A 12 -2.94 -0.15 14.62
CA PRO A 12 -1.93 -0.83 13.81
C PRO A 12 -1.29 -1.98 14.59
N HIS A 13 -1.18 -3.14 13.94
CA HIS A 13 -0.62 -4.34 14.56
C HIS A 13 0.14 -5.19 13.53
N ALA A 14 0.99 -6.10 14.01
CA ALA A 14 1.65 -7.10 13.17
C ALA A 14 0.61 -8.01 12.49
N PRO A 15 0.84 -8.48 11.24
CA PRO A 15 -0.17 -9.26 10.53
C PRO A 15 -0.47 -10.58 11.22
N HIS A 16 -1.77 -10.84 11.39
CA HIS A 16 -2.25 -12.16 11.79
C HIS A 16 -2.32 -13.09 10.57
N PRO A 17 -2.39 -14.43 10.77
CA PRO A 17 -2.39 -15.40 9.66
C PRO A 17 -3.45 -15.16 8.58
N ASN A 18 -4.62 -14.64 8.97
CA ASN A 18 -5.69 -14.29 8.03
C ASN A 18 -5.30 -13.13 7.10
N ALA A 19 -4.59 -12.11 7.61
CA ALA A 19 -4.11 -11.01 6.79
C ALA A 19 -3.02 -11.50 5.83
N VAL A 20 -2.07 -12.31 6.33
CA VAL A 20 -1.04 -12.93 5.50
C VAL A 20 -1.66 -13.75 4.36
N GLU A 21 -2.67 -14.56 4.66
CA GLU A 21 -3.41 -15.34 3.66
C GLU A 21 -4.07 -14.43 2.61
N ALA A 22 -4.80 -13.40 3.03
CA ALA A 22 -5.47 -12.47 2.13
C ALA A 22 -4.50 -11.75 1.19
N PHE A 23 -3.37 -11.26 1.72
CA PHE A 23 -2.34 -10.61 0.91
C PHE A 23 -1.63 -11.59 -0.04
N ASN A 24 -1.42 -12.84 0.38
CA ASN A 24 -0.83 -13.86 -0.48
C ASN A 24 -1.72 -14.23 -1.68
N GLN A 25 -3.05 -14.28 -1.49
CA GLN A 25 -3.98 -14.57 -2.59
C GLN A 25 -3.83 -13.57 -3.75
N ILE A 26 -3.66 -12.29 -3.43
CA ILE A 26 -3.52 -11.22 -4.43
C ILE A 26 -2.08 -10.72 -4.60
N LEU A 27 -1.07 -11.44 -4.09
CA LEU A 27 0.34 -11.00 -4.15
C LEU A 27 0.78 -10.68 -5.57
N HIS A 28 0.39 -11.54 -6.53
CA HIS A 28 0.69 -11.35 -7.93
C HIS A 28 0.04 -10.06 -8.48
N THR A 29 -1.20 -9.77 -8.08
CA THR A 29 -1.94 -8.55 -8.46
C THR A 29 -1.28 -7.31 -7.87
N ILE A 30 -0.92 -7.34 -6.58
CA ILE A 30 -0.23 -6.23 -5.91
C ILE A 30 1.08 -5.90 -6.64
N LYS A 31 1.90 -6.91 -6.96
CA LYS A 31 3.16 -6.71 -7.68
C LYS A 31 2.92 -6.09 -9.06
N ALA A 32 1.92 -6.58 -9.79
CA ALA A 32 1.56 -6.04 -11.11
C ALA A 32 1.10 -4.58 -11.03
N GLU A 33 0.27 -4.23 -10.04
CA GLU A 33 -0.23 -2.86 -9.85
C GLU A 33 0.89 -1.92 -9.37
N ILE A 34 1.87 -2.38 -8.58
CA ILE A 34 3.06 -1.58 -8.22
C ILE A 34 3.88 -1.23 -9.47
N VAL A 35 4.14 -2.20 -10.34
CA VAL A 35 4.92 -1.99 -11.58
C VAL A 35 4.16 -1.08 -12.53
N LYS A 36 2.86 -1.32 -12.70
CA LYS A 36 1.98 -0.46 -13.50
C LYS A 36 1.95 0.98 -12.99
N SER A 37 1.80 1.16 -11.67
CA SER A 37 1.84 2.47 -11.01
C SER A 37 3.19 3.16 -11.26
N ARG A 38 4.31 2.46 -11.05
CA ARG A 38 5.65 2.99 -11.36
C ARG A 38 5.74 3.48 -12.79
N HIS A 39 5.42 2.65 -13.78
CA HIS A 39 5.52 3.05 -15.20
C HIS A 39 4.57 4.18 -15.60
N HIS A 40 3.42 4.29 -14.93
CA HIS A 40 2.52 5.42 -15.10
C HIS A 40 3.20 6.70 -14.61
N TRP A 41 3.67 6.70 -13.36
CA TRP A 41 4.25 7.88 -12.74
C TRP A 41 5.62 8.27 -13.31
N ASP A 42 6.43 7.33 -13.76
CA ASP A 42 7.69 7.61 -14.48
C ASP A 42 7.48 8.52 -15.71
N LYS A 43 6.27 8.56 -16.27
CA LYS A 43 5.91 9.43 -17.42
C LYS A 43 5.26 10.74 -17.00
N HIS A 44 4.66 10.81 -15.82
CA HIS A 44 3.81 11.93 -15.39
C HIS A 44 4.42 12.74 -14.25
N GLU A 45 5.00 12.06 -13.26
CA GLU A 45 5.70 12.66 -12.12
C GLU A 45 6.79 11.67 -11.63
N PRO A 46 8.00 11.70 -12.22
CA PRO A 46 9.07 10.74 -11.91
C PRO A 46 9.51 10.76 -10.43
N ARG A 47 9.23 11.84 -9.69
CA ARG A 47 9.55 11.93 -8.26
C ARG A 47 8.74 10.93 -7.42
N MET A 48 7.59 10.48 -7.90
CA MET A 48 6.70 9.56 -7.18
C MET A 48 7.41 8.27 -6.74
N TYR A 49 8.30 7.74 -7.58
CA TYR A 49 9.08 6.52 -7.31
C TYR A 49 10.58 6.81 -7.17
N GLU A 50 10.96 8.04 -6.78
CA GLU A 50 12.36 8.47 -6.67
C GLU A 50 13.22 7.51 -5.84
N ARG A 51 12.67 7.02 -4.71
CA ARG A 51 13.34 6.05 -3.82
C ARG A 51 13.59 4.67 -4.46
N ALA A 52 12.96 4.38 -5.58
CA ALA A 52 13.16 3.17 -6.37
C ALA A 52 13.74 3.45 -7.76
N ALA A 53 14.23 4.67 -8.05
CA ALA A 53 14.70 5.06 -9.38
C ALA A 53 15.85 4.18 -9.90
N GLY A 54 16.70 3.68 -8.99
CA GLY A 54 17.82 2.79 -9.32
C GLY A 54 17.47 1.30 -9.38
N LEU A 55 16.22 0.92 -9.10
CA LEU A 55 15.80 -0.48 -9.00
C LEU A 55 15.14 -0.95 -10.29
N SER A 56 15.30 -2.23 -10.61
CA SER A 56 14.47 -2.92 -11.60
C SER A 56 13.07 -3.24 -11.05
N ASP A 57 12.11 -3.52 -11.94
CA ASP A 57 10.76 -3.96 -11.54
C ASP A 57 10.81 -5.25 -10.72
N GLN A 58 11.77 -6.12 -11.02
CA GLN A 58 12.01 -7.36 -10.29
C GLN A 58 12.47 -7.07 -8.87
N GLU A 59 13.44 -6.16 -8.68
CA GLU A 59 13.92 -5.79 -7.34
C GLU A 59 12.84 -5.09 -6.51
N LEU A 60 12.06 -4.20 -7.15
CA LEU A 60 10.92 -3.52 -6.53
C LEU A 60 9.84 -4.51 -6.05
N THR A 61 9.68 -5.64 -6.74
CA THR A 61 8.64 -6.63 -6.45
C THR A 61 9.14 -7.93 -5.84
N ASN A 62 10.40 -8.01 -5.39
CA ASN A 62 10.98 -9.24 -4.83
C ASN A 62 10.59 -9.52 -3.37
N PHE A 63 9.66 -8.75 -2.80
CA PHE A 63 9.16 -8.95 -1.44
C PHE A 63 8.27 -10.20 -1.30
N VAL A 64 8.17 -10.73 -0.09
CA VAL A 64 7.31 -11.84 0.31
C VAL A 64 6.44 -11.45 1.51
N ILE A 65 5.17 -11.87 1.52
CA ILE A 65 4.20 -11.38 2.52
C ILE A 65 4.62 -11.78 3.94
N GLU A 66 5.17 -12.97 4.12
CA GLU A 66 5.54 -13.53 5.43
C GLU A 66 6.59 -12.68 6.17
N ASN A 67 7.47 -12.00 5.43
CA ASN A 67 8.56 -11.22 6.01
C ASN A 67 8.39 -9.71 5.82
N ASP A 68 7.68 -9.30 4.78
CA ASP A 68 7.64 -7.90 4.37
C ASP A 68 6.29 -7.22 4.62
N LEU A 69 5.21 -7.96 4.91
CA LEU A 69 4.01 -7.37 5.50
C LEU A 69 4.30 -7.08 6.98
N VAL A 70 4.62 -5.84 7.31
CA VAL A 70 5.12 -5.49 8.65
C VAL A 70 4.03 -4.99 9.59
N GLU A 71 2.98 -4.39 9.05
CA GLU A 71 1.91 -3.76 9.81
C GLU A 71 0.62 -3.81 9.00
N VAL A 72 -0.48 -4.09 9.68
CA VAL A 72 -1.82 -4.10 9.10
C VAL A 72 -2.79 -3.34 9.98
N ARG A 73 -3.84 -2.82 9.33
CA ARG A 73 -5.05 -2.34 9.98
C ARG A 73 -6.24 -2.88 9.24
N SER A 74 -7.32 -3.16 9.94
CA SER A 74 -8.55 -3.59 9.30
C SER A 74 -9.75 -2.89 9.90
N ALA A 75 -10.80 -2.82 9.10
CA ALA A 75 -12.06 -2.26 9.51
C ALA A 75 -13.22 -2.98 8.81
N PRO A 76 -14.25 -3.38 9.56
CA PRO A 76 -15.43 -3.99 8.97
C PRO A 76 -16.23 -2.94 8.18
N THR A 77 -16.86 -3.37 7.10
CA THR A 77 -17.81 -2.60 6.30
C THR A 77 -19.08 -3.42 6.07
N SER A 78 -20.13 -2.78 5.55
CA SER A 78 -21.39 -3.46 5.22
C SER A 78 -21.23 -4.60 4.20
N TYR A 79 -20.14 -4.60 3.43
CA TYR A 79 -19.88 -5.53 2.33
C TYR A 79 -18.54 -6.26 2.48
N GLY A 80 -17.99 -6.36 3.69
CA GLY A 80 -16.78 -7.14 3.96
C GLY A 80 -15.85 -6.47 4.95
N THR A 81 -14.55 -6.64 4.75
CA THR A 81 -13.50 -6.01 5.56
C THR A 81 -12.55 -5.26 4.64
N ILE A 82 -12.23 -4.02 4.99
CA ILE A 82 -11.10 -3.30 4.38
C ILE A 82 -9.87 -3.67 5.18
N ILE A 83 -8.80 -4.05 4.50
CA ILE A 83 -7.50 -4.33 5.13
C ILE A 83 -6.46 -3.42 4.47
N LEU A 84 -5.78 -2.66 5.30
CA LEU A 84 -4.60 -1.88 4.94
C LEU A 84 -3.38 -2.69 5.32
N GLY A 85 -2.38 -2.72 4.45
CA GLY A 85 -1.09 -3.37 4.70
C GLY A 85 0.06 -2.44 4.37
N LYS A 86 1.03 -2.37 5.28
CA LYS A 86 2.33 -1.75 5.06
C LYS A 86 3.31 -2.84 4.61
N LEU A 87 3.66 -2.82 3.33
CA LEU A 87 4.60 -3.74 2.72
C LEU A 87 5.97 -3.10 2.64
N ARG A 88 6.98 -3.72 3.24
CA ARG A 88 8.37 -3.34 3.06
C ARG A 88 8.85 -3.72 1.66
N ILE A 89 9.66 -2.86 1.05
CA ILE A 89 10.41 -3.16 -0.17
C ILE A 89 11.87 -3.36 0.22
N PRO A 90 12.37 -4.61 0.34
CA PRO A 90 13.71 -4.89 0.85
C PRO A 90 14.84 -4.21 0.05
N ALA A 91 14.62 -4.00 -1.25
CA ALA A 91 15.58 -3.36 -2.13
C ALA A 91 15.70 -1.84 -1.92
N VAL A 92 14.71 -1.20 -1.27
CA VAL A 92 14.76 0.23 -0.95
C VAL A 92 15.37 0.42 0.43
N LYS A 93 16.61 0.90 0.42
CA LYS A 93 17.35 1.29 1.63
C LYS A 93 18.26 2.47 1.32
N ASP A 94 17.75 3.67 1.53
CA ASP A 94 18.42 4.94 1.23
C ASP A 94 18.69 5.73 2.53
N GLU A 95 19.01 7.01 2.41
CA GLU A 95 19.27 7.90 3.55
C GLU A 95 18.04 8.07 4.46
N GLU A 96 16.82 7.89 3.94
CA GLU A 96 15.56 7.89 4.70
C GLU A 96 15.25 6.51 5.33
N GLY A 97 16.10 5.50 5.11
CA GLY A 97 15.98 4.16 5.68
C GLY A 97 15.25 3.17 4.76
N GLU A 98 14.50 2.24 5.35
CA GLU A 98 13.73 1.24 4.60
C GLU A 98 12.56 1.90 3.85
N GLY A 99 12.19 1.35 2.68
CA GLY A 99 11.03 1.79 1.90
C GLY A 99 9.79 0.92 2.14
N PHE A 100 8.61 1.55 2.19
CA PHE A 100 7.33 0.87 2.40
C PHE A 100 6.27 1.33 1.40
N ILE A 101 5.44 0.41 0.91
CA ILE A 101 4.26 0.72 0.12
C ILE A 101 3.04 0.36 0.95
N HIS A 102 2.08 1.28 1.04
CA HIS A 102 0.80 0.98 1.69
C HIS A 102 -0.19 0.51 0.63
N VAL A 103 -0.84 -0.61 0.92
CA VAL A 103 -1.78 -1.27 0.02
C VAL A 103 -3.12 -1.41 0.72
N ARG A 104 -4.19 -1.11 0.00
CA ARG A 104 -5.56 -1.34 0.45
C ARG A 104 -6.17 -2.49 -0.34
N ILE A 105 -6.70 -3.45 0.39
CA ILE A 105 -7.40 -4.61 -0.15
C ILE A 105 -8.79 -4.71 0.48
N HIS A 106 -9.68 -5.41 -0.21
CA HIS A 106 -11.02 -5.68 0.27
C HIS A 106 -11.24 -7.19 0.35
N ASP A 107 -11.58 -7.67 1.54
CA ASP A 107 -11.93 -9.06 1.82
C ASP A 107 -13.47 -9.19 1.95
N PRO A 108 -14.18 -9.72 0.93
CA PRO A 108 -15.64 -9.79 0.92
C PRO A 108 -16.20 -10.81 1.91
N PRO A 109 -17.48 -10.68 2.35
CA PRO A 109 -18.11 -11.60 3.27
C PRO A 109 -18.39 -12.92 2.54
N ASN A 110 -18.08 -14.03 3.21
CA ASN A 110 -18.09 -15.42 2.71
C ASN A 110 -16.82 -15.83 1.95
N ARG A 111 -15.79 -16.24 2.71
CA ARG A 111 -14.56 -16.93 2.26
C ARG A 111 -14.86 -18.19 1.44
N GLY A 112 -15.28 -18.04 0.19
CA GLY A 112 -15.65 -19.15 -0.69
C GLY A 112 -16.48 -18.80 -1.93
N ALA A 113 -17.03 -17.58 -2.03
CA ALA A 113 -17.79 -17.15 -3.22
C ALA A 113 -17.15 -15.96 -3.96
N GLN A 114 -16.34 -15.14 -3.28
CA GLN A 114 -15.66 -13.98 -3.84
C GLN A 114 -14.22 -13.94 -3.31
N ASP A 115 -13.28 -13.71 -4.22
CA ASP A 115 -11.86 -13.61 -3.89
C ASP A 115 -11.54 -12.23 -3.29
N VAL A 116 -10.45 -12.16 -2.50
CA VAL A 116 -9.89 -10.89 -2.02
C VAL A 116 -9.58 -9.99 -3.23
N LEU A 117 -9.93 -8.71 -3.13
CA LEU A 117 -9.76 -7.74 -4.21
C LEU A 117 -8.70 -6.72 -3.85
N PHE A 118 -7.76 -6.49 -4.78
CA PHE A 118 -6.92 -5.30 -4.74
C PHE A 118 -7.79 -4.06 -4.91
N HIS A 119 -7.62 -3.07 -4.05
CA HIS A 119 -8.30 -1.79 -4.19
C HIS A 119 -7.34 -0.73 -4.70
N SER A 120 -6.23 -0.51 -4.01
CA SER A 120 -5.32 0.57 -4.37
C SER A 120 -3.98 0.61 -3.65
N LEU A 121 -3.08 1.48 -4.14
CA LEU A 121 -1.83 1.87 -3.51
C LEU A 121 -1.94 3.28 -2.96
N PHE A 122 -1.31 3.52 -1.82
CA PHE A 122 -1.19 4.87 -1.29
C PHE A 122 -0.09 5.64 -2.03
N THR A 123 -0.43 6.83 -2.52
CA THR A 123 0.55 7.86 -2.83
C THR A 123 0.35 9.07 -1.94
N GLU A 124 1.45 9.77 -1.64
CA GLU A 124 1.44 10.96 -0.80
C GLU A 124 1.87 12.17 -1.61
N GLU A 125 1.05 13.22 -1.56
CA GLU A 125 1.42 14.54 -2.02
C GLU A 125 2.01 15.35 -0.85
N ILE A 126 3.30 15.64 -0.92
CA ILE A 126 4.02 16.38 0.12
C ILE A 126 3.74 17.87 -0.07
N ARG A 127 2.93 18.45 0.81
CA ARG A 127 2.62 19.89 0.85
C ARG A 127 2.83 20.44 2.26
N LYS A 128 3.13 21.73 2.38
CA LYS A 128 3.27 22.39 3.70
C LYS A 128 1.91 22.54 4.37
N ASP A 129 0.94 22.98 3.59
CA ASP A 129 -0.45 23.21 4.00
C ASP A 129 -1.40 22.86 2.83
N GLU A 130 -2.68 22.60 3.12
CA GLU A 130 -3.69 22.24 2.11
C GLU A 130 -3.82 23.29 0.98
N GLU A 131 -3.63 24.56 1.32
CA GLU A 131 -3.71 25.70 0.39
C GLU A 131 -2.45 25.87 -0.48
N THR A 132 -1.37 25.15 -0.19
CA THR A 132 -0.12 25.24 -0.97
C THR A 132 -0.03 24.16 -2.04
N PRO A 133 0.51 24.47 -3.23
CA PRO A 133 0.80 23.46 -4.24
C PRO A 133 1.71 22.35 -3.68
N PRO A 134 1.53 21.09 -4.10
CA PRO A 134 2.43 20.00 -3.72
C PRO A 134 3.87 20.34 -4.06
N THR A 135 4.74 20.18 -3.06
CA THR A 135 6.20 20.36 -3.18
C THR A 135 6.91 19.07 -3.58
N GLY A 136 6.24 17.91 -3.43
CA GLY A 136 6.75 16.62 -3.84
C GLY A 136 5.65 15.55 -3.84
N TYR A 137 6.00 14.37 -4.35
CA TYR A 137 5.12 13.22 -4.47
C TYR A 137 5.90 11.97 -4.10
N ARG A 138 5.32 11.04 -3.33
CA ARG A 138 5.97 9.76 -3.00
C ARG A 138 4.97 8.60 -2.91
N ALA A 139 5.27 7.51 -3.59
CA ALA A 139 4.59 6.22 -3.44
C ALA A 139 5.27 5.33 -2.37
N ILE A 140 6.58 5.50 -2.17
CA ILE A 140 7.37 4.71 -1.22
C ILE A 140 7.59 5.51 0.06
N GLN A 141 6.89 5.10 1.10
CA GLN A 141 6.83 5.71 2.41
C GLN A 141 8.01 5.33 3.29
N ILE A 142 8.28 6.15 4.30
CA ILE A 142 9.21 5.83 5.39
C ILE A 142 8.51 4.96 6.44
N ARG A 143 9.30 4.30 7.30
CA ARG A 143 8.79 3.40 8.35
C ARG A 143 7.74 4.04 9.26
N ASP A 144 7.99 5.29 9.62
CA ASP A 144 7.18 6.06 10.58
C ASP A 144 5.89 6.63 9.98
N LYS A 145 5.71 6.54 8.66
CA LYS A 145 4.45 6.96 8.03
C LYS A 145 3.32 6.07 8.56
N PRO A 146 2.27 6.63 9.18
CA PRO A 146 1.20 5.82 9.74
C PRO A 146 0.40 5.16 8.62
N LEU A 147 -0.08 3.95 8.89
CA LEU A 147 -1.00 3.26 8.00
C LEU A 147 -2.41 3.80 8.24
N GLU A 148 -2.86 4.73 7.42
CA GLU A 148 -4.17 5.38 7.55
C GLU A 148 -5.06 5.09 6.34
N PHE A 149 -6.34 5.44 6.42
CA PHE A 149 -7.24 5.28 5.29
C PHE A 149 -6.86 6.24 4.15
N PHE A 150 -6.87 5.73 2.92
CA PHE A 150 -6.65 6.51 1.70
C PHE A 150 -7.65 6.08 0.62
N ASN A 151 -7.99 7.02 -0.28
CA ASN A 151 -9.04 6.85 -1.28
C ASN A 151 -8.56 6.50 -2.68
N GLU A 152 -7.34 6.89 -3.04
CA GLU A 152 -6.72 6.54 -4.33
C GLU A 152 -6.80 5.05 -4.60
#